data_AF-A0A7V6VLN2-F1
#
_entry.id   AF-A0A7V6VLN2-F1
#
_cell.length_a   1.000
_cell.length_b   1.000
_cell.length_c   1.000
_cell.angle_alpha   90.00
_cell.angle_beta   90.00
_cell.angle_gamma   90.00
#
_symmetry.space_group_name_H-M   'P 1'
#
loop_
_entity.id
_entity.type
_entity.pdbx_description
1 polymer ?
#
loop_
_entity_poly.entity_id
_entity_poly.type
_entity_poly.pdbx_seq_one_letter_code
_entity_poly.pdbx_strand_id
1 'polypeptide(L)'
;MLRARRSVWIATANLKDLHVPGRGRRYRPILEEFSRMAEDGIQLRIIHAELPSRSFRESFDALPGLVDGGLELQICPRSHWKMVIVDGELGYAGSANFTGAGLGAKGETRRNLELGAVGRDPEFVAMLEREFDTFWMGTHCDRCGRRDICPDPIR
;
A
#
# COMPACT_ATOMS: atom_id res chain seq x y z
N MET A 1 -7.23 6.21 -6.17
CA MET A 1 -5.85 6.36 -5.68
C MET A 1 -5.09 7.45 -6.42
N LEU A 2 -4.80 7.34 -7.73
CA LEU A 2 -4.02 8.37 -8.48
C LEU A 2 -4.70 9.76 -8.63
N ARG A 3 -5.85 9.96 -8.00
CA ARG A 3 -6.57 11.25 -7.95
C ARG A 3 -6.73 11.73 -6.51
N ALA A 4 -5.95 11.17 -5.58
CA ALA A 4 -5.98 11.57 -4.18
C ALA A 4 -5.61 13.05 -4.06
N ARG A 5 -6.06 13.69 -2.99
CA ARG A 5 -5.80 15.11 -2.72
C ARG A 5 -5.13 15.35 -1.38
N ARG A 6 -5.17 14.38 -0.47
CA ARG A 6 -4.72 14.49 0.92
C ARG A 6 -3.86 13.30 1.31
N SER A 7 -4.35 12.08 1.10
CA SER A 7 -3.67 10.88 1.58
C SER A 7 -4.01 9.62 0.82
N VAL A 8 -3.06 8.67 0.83
CA VAL A 8 -3.28 7.28 0.44
C VAL A 8 -2.63 6.38 1.49
N TRP A 9 -3.44 5.50 2.07
CA TRP A 9 -2.97 4.47 2.99
C TRP A 9 -3.21 3.10 2.37
N ILE A 10 -2.19 2.23 2.42
CA ILE A 10 -2.23 0.91 1.83
C ILE A 10 -1.75 -0.09 2.87
N ALA A 11 -2.49 -1.17 3.09
CA ALA A 11 -1.95 -2.34 3.76
C ALA A 11 -2.01 -3.52 2.78
N THR A 12 -0.91 -4.23 2.62
CA THR A 12 -0.80 -5.40 1.74
C THR A 12 0.10 -6.43 2.41
N ALA A 13 -0.07 -7.72 2.11
CA ALA A 13 0.91 -8.70 2.59
C ALA A 13 2.19 -8.59 1.74
N ASN A 14 2.04 -8.80 0.43
CA ASN A 14 3.12 -8.72 -0.53
C ASN A 14 3.12 -7.36 -1.22
N LEU A 15 4.26 -6.68 -1.19
CA LEU A 15 4.48 -5.42 -1.90
C LEU A 15 5.46 -5.64 -3.05
N LYS A 16 4.97 -5.48 -4.29
CA LYS A 16 5.78 -5.65 -5.50
C LYS A 16 5.67 -4.41 -6.38
N ASP A 17 6.67 -4.23 -7.23
CA ASP A 17 6.66 -3.15 -8.20
C ASP A 17 5.50 -3.33 -9.20
N LEU A 18 4.48 -2.48 -9.03
CA LEU A 18 3.27 -2.49 -9.83
C LEU A 18 3.44 -1.47 -10.96
N HIS A 19 3.17 -1.92 -12.18
CA HIS A 19 3.16 -1.04 -13.33
C HIS A 19 1.73 -0.64 -13.68
N VAL A 20 1.50 0.68 -13.79
CA VAL A 20 0.20 1.25 -14.15
C VAL A 20 0.21 1.74 -15.61
N PRO A 21 -0.95 1.74 -16.29
CA PRO A 21 -1.07 2.35 -17.61
C PRO A 21 -0.71 3.84 -17.56
N GLY A 22 0.27 4.25 -18.37
CA GLY A 22 0.65 5.65 -18.56
C GLY A 22 -0.07 6.32 -19.74
N ARG A 23 0.45 7.45 -20.23
CA ARG A 23 -0.03 8.05 -21.49
C ARG A 23 0.35 7.13 -22.67
N GLY A 24 -0.65 6.70 -23.45
CA GLY A 24 -0.47 5.79 -24.59
C GLY A 24 -0.36 4.32 -24.19
N ARG A 25 0.42 3.53 -24.95
CA ARG A 25 0.66 2.09 -24.70
C ARG A 25 1.80 1.80 -23.72
N ARG A 26 2.35 2.81 -23.05
CA ARG A 26 3.48 2.63 -22.13
C ARG A 26 2.98 2.40 -20.71
N TYR A 27 3.47 1.33 -20.10
CA TYR A 27 3.35 1.10 -18.67
C TYR A 27 4.48 1.81 -17.95
N ARG A 28 4.22 2.32 -16.74
CA ARG A 28 5.22 2.95 -15.88
C ARG A 28 5.11 2.46 -14.44
N PRO A 29 6.21 2.43 -13.68
CA PRO A 29 6.19 2.06 -12.27
C PRO A 29 5.25 2.98 -11.49
N ILE A 30 4.45 2.40 -10.59
CA ILE A 30 3.56 3.17 -9.74
C ILE A 30 4.30 4.09 -8.77
N LEU A 31 5.54 3.75 -8.43
CA LEU A 31 6.38 4.57 -7.58
C LEU A 31 6.67 5.94 -8.22
N GLU A 32 6.71 6.06 -9.55
CA GLU A 32 6.80 7.36 -10.21
C GLU A 32 5.53 8.21 -9.99
N GLU A 33 4.35 7.59 -9.87
CA GLU A 33 3.13 8.32 -9.49
C GLU A 33 3.20 8.76 -8.04
N PHE A 34 3.65 7.87 -7.15
CA PHE A 34 3.80 8.18 -5.74
C PHE A 34 4.79 9.32 -5.52
N SER A 35 5.91 9.36 -6.26
CA SER A 35 6.86 10.48 -6.20
C SER A 35 6.17 11.80 -6.51
N ARG A 36 5.41 11.86 -7.62
CA ARG A 36 4.66 13.07 -7.99
C ARG A 36 3.59 13.44 -6.96
N MET A 37 2.87 12.45 -6.43
CA MET A 37 1.87 12.67 -5.40
C MET A 37 2.49 13.24 -4.12
N ALA A 38 3.65 12.72 -3.71
CA ALA A 38 4.40 13.23 -2.57
C ALA A 38 4.88 14.67 -2.80
N GLU A 39 5.38 14.98 -4.02
CA GLU A 39 5.73 16.35 -4.43
C GLU A 39 4.53 17.31 -4.38
N ASP A 40 3.33 16.82 -4.71
CA ASP A 40 2.06 17.55 -4.60
C ASP A 40 1.54 17.64 -3.14
N GLY A 41 2.30 17.13 -2.16
CA GLY A 41 1.96 17.18 -0.73
C GLY A 41 0.97 16.11 -0.25
N ILE A 42 0.71 15.08 -1.07
CA ILE A 42 -0.16 13.96 -0.69
C ILE A 42 0.61 12.99 0.20
N GLN A 43 0.03 12.65 1.35
CA GLN A 43 0.64 11.73 2.31
C GLN A 43 0.51 10.28 1.85
N LEU A 44 1.60 9.52 1.86
CA LEU A 44 1.63 8.13 1.42
C LEU A 44 2.14 7.22 2.53
N ARG A 45 1.36 6.20 2.87
CA ARG A 45 1.70 5.20 3.88
C ARG A 45 1.45 3.80 3.38
N ILE A 46 2.40 2.89 3.59
CA ILE A 46 2.24 1.47 3.24
C ILE A 46 2.66 0.58 4.40
N ILE A 47 1.74 -0.29 4.83
CA ILE A 47 2.03 -1.42 5.72
C ILE A 47 2.26 -2.67 4.86
N HIS A 48 3.35 -3.40 5.11
CA HIS A 48 3.68 -4.63 4.38
C HIS A 48 4.16 -5.78 5.29
N ALA A 49 3.99 -7.03 4.86
CA ALA A 49 4.32 -8.20 5.69
C ALA A 49 5.78 -8.63 5.63
N GLU A 50 6.39 -8.45 4.46
CA GLU A 50 7.72 -8.93 4.12
C GLU A 50 8.49 -7.83 3.43
N LEU A 51 9.81 -7.98 3.32
CA LEU A 51 10.64 -7.05 2.56
C LEU A 51 10.09 -6.91 1.12
N PRO A 52 9.82 -5.68 0.62
CA PRO A 52 9.26 -5.49 -0.72
C PRO A 52 10.12 -6.15 -1.79
N SER A 53 9.57 -6.51 -2.96
CA SER A 53 10.36 -7.21 -3.99
C SER A 53 11.62 -6.44 -4.38
N ARG A 54 12.68 -7.16 -4.83
CA ARG A 54 13.93 -6.53 -5.26
C ARG A 54 13.71 -5.38 -6.25
N SER A 55 12.87 -5.59 -7.25
CA SER A 55 12.52 -4.56 -8.24
C SER A 55 11.85 -3.34 -7.61
N PHE A 56 10.98 -3.54 -6.60
CA PHE A 56 10.34 -2.43 -5.89
C PHE A 56 11.39 -1.59 -5.18
N ARG A 57 12.32 -2.24 -4.47
CA ARG A 57 13.39 -1.55 -3.74
C ARG A 57 14.31 -0.78 -4.68
N GLU A 58 14.74 -1.40 -5.78
CA GLU A 58 15.56 -0.73 -6.79
C GLU A 58 14.85 0.51 -7.40
N SER A 59 13.54 0.43 -7.65
CA SER A 59 12.76 1.57 -8.12
C SER A 59 12.52 2.63 -7.04
N PHE A 60 12.36 2.23 -5.77
CA PHE A 60 12.20 3.14 -4.63
C PHE A 60 13.49 3.90 -4.35
N ASP A 61 14.63 3.21 -4.30
CA ASP A 61 15.96 3.81 -4.06
C ASP A 61 16.36 4.80 -5.16
N ALA A 62 15.77 4.68 -6.36
CA ALA A 62 15.98 5.61 -7.47
C ALA A 62 15.14 6.90 -7.37
N LEU A 63 14.26 7.04 -6.37
CA LEU A 63 13.35 8.17 -6.20
C LEU A 63 13.61 8.89 -4.86
N PRO A 64 14.58 9.84 -4.81
CA PRO A 64 14.99 10.50 -3.57
C PRO A 64 13.82 11.12 -2.79
N GLY A 65 12.85 11.76 -3.48
CA GLY A 65 11.69 12.35 -2.82
C GLY A 65 10.84 11.35 -2.03
N LEU A 66 10.80 10.09 -2.45
CA LEU A 66 10.13 9.03 -1.67
C LEU A 66 10.99 8.54 -0.51
N VAL A 67 12.29 8.34 -0.74
CA VAL A 67 13.26 7.90 0.26
C VAL A 67 13.36 8.91 1.41
N ASP A 68 13.32 10.20 1.09
CA ASP A 68 13.42 11.32 2.04
C ASP A 68 12.13 11.57 2.84
N GLY A 69 11.18 10.63 2.83
CA GLY A 69 9.95 10.67 3.61
C GLY A 69 8.67 10.94 2.81
N GLY A 70 8.75 11.04 1.48
CA GLY A 70 7.56 11.14 0.62
C GLY A 70 6.70 9.86 0.63
N LEU A 71 7.26 8.73 1.06
CA LEU A 71 6.52 7.50 1.30
C LEU A 71 6.98 6.84 2.61
N GLU A 72 6.06 6.72 3.56
CA GLU A 72 6.30 6.02 4.82
C GLU A 72 5.98 4.52 4.67
N LEU A 73 6.91 3.66 5.09
CA LEU A 73 6.79 2.21 5.05
C LEU A 73 6.83 1.64 6.47
N GLN A 74 5.92 0.73 6.80
CA GLN A 74 5.94 -0.03 8.05
C GLN A 74 5.87 -1.52 7.77
N ILE A 75 6.85 -2.28 8.27
CA ILE A 75 6.88 -3.73 8.10
C ILE A 75 6.34 -4.45 9.34
N CYS A 76 5.44 -5.41 9.14
CA CYS A 76 5.02 -6.33 10.19
C CYS A 76 4.65 -7.71 9.63
N PRO A 77 5.32 -8.80 10.06
CA PRO A 77 5.04 -10.16 9.59
C PRO A 77 3.58 -10.63 9.75
N ARG A 78 2.79 -9.95 10.59
CA ARG A 78 1.37 -10.23 10.83
C ARG A 78 0.41 -9.48 9.90
N SER A 79 0.90 -8.53 9.10
CA SER A 79 0.06 -7.73 8.20
C SER A 79 -0.38 -8.55 6.98
N HIS A 80 -1.50 -9.28 7.10
CA HIS A 80 -2.08 -10.01 5.97
C HIS A 80 -3.25 -9.27 5.30
N TRP A 81 -3.52 -8.05 5.73
CA TRP A 81 -4.56 -7.21 5.15
C TRP A 81 -4.27 -6.89 3.68
N LYS A 82 -5.35 -6.67 2.91
CA LYS A 82 -5.29 -6.01 1.62
C LYS A 82 -6.35 -4.93 1.60
N MET A 83 -5.94 -3.70 1.86
CA MET A 83 -6.83 -2.55 1.85
C MET A 83 -6.14 -1.32 1.28
N VAL A 84 -6.94 -0.43 0.72
CA VAL A 84 -6.51 0.89 0.26
C VAL A 84 -7.53 1.90 0.74
N ILE A 85 -7.07 2.97 1.36
CA ILE A 85 -7.88 4.10 1.79
C ILE A 85 -7.34 5.32 1.04
N VAL A 86 -8.24 6.08 0.42
CA VAL A 86 -7.88 7.29 -0.34
C VAL A 86 -8.66 8.46 0.24
N ASP A 87 -7.92 9.46 0.73
CA ASP A 87 -8.44 10.69 1.31
C ASP A 87 -9.50 10.48 2.41
N GLY A 88 -9.56 9.32 3.06
CA GLY A 88 -10.65 8.99 4.00
C GLY A 88 -12.06 9.01 3.37
N GLU A 89 -12.17 8.90 2.05
CA GLU A 89 -13.44 8.99 1.31
C GLU A 89 -13.73 7.77 0.45
N LEU A 90 -12.68 7.01 0.10
CA LEU A 90 -12.80 5.80 -0.71
C LEU A 90 -12.00 4.67 -0.07
N GLY A 91 -12.69 3.57 0.21
CA GLY A 91 -12.11 2.36 0.76
C GLY A 91 -12.11 1.22 -0.26
N TYR A 92 -11.09 0.38 -0.18
CA TYR A 92 -11.04 -0.94 -0.77
C TYR A 92 -10.59 -1.93 0.31
N ALA A 93 -11.21 -3.11 0.35
CA ALA A 93 -10.73 -4.26 1.11
C ALA A 93 -11.03 -5.55 0.34
N GLY A 94 -10.09 -6.48 0.32
CA GLY A 94 -10.27 -7.73 -0.42
C GLY A 94 -9.11 -8.68 -0.32
N SER A 95 -8.98 -9.55 -1.33
CA SER A 95 -7.93 -10.56 -1.42
C SER A 95 -6.69 -10.08 -2.20
N ALA A 96 -6.82 -9.05 -3.03
CA ALA A 96 -5.77 -8.64 -3.96
C ALA A 96 -4.61 -7.91 -3.27
N ASN A 97 -3.43 -8.51 -3.28
CA ASN A 97 -2.21 -7.82 -2.84
C ASN A 97 -1.75 -6.76 -3.87
N PHE A 98 -0.95 -5.81 -3.40
CA PHE A 98 -0.34 -4.76 -4.23
C PHE A 98 0.75 -5.28 -5.16
N THR A 99 0.33 -6.00 -6.21
CA THR A 99 1.20 -6.69 -7.17
C THR A 99 0.58 -6.68 -8.55
N GLY A 100 1.40 -6.89 -9.59
CA GLY A 100 0.89 -7.00 -10.96
C GLY A 100 -0.12 -8.14 -11.20
N ALA A 101 -0.13 -9.19 -10.36
CA ALA A 101 -1.09 -10.29 -10.50
C ALA A 101 -2.43 -10.03 -9.78
N GLY A 102 -2.42 -9.20 -8.73
CA GLY A 102 -3.61 -8.82 -7.96
C GLY A 102 -4.27 -7.53 -8.44
N LEU A 103 -3.48 -6.50 -8.78
CA LEU A 103 -3.97 -5.15 -9.12
C LEU A 103 -3.51 -4.65 -10.51
N GLY A 104 -2.72 -5.42 -11.27
CA GLY A 104 -2.02 -4.93 -12.47
C GLY A 104 -2.20 -5.74 -13.77
N ALA A 105 -1.39 -5.35 -14.76
CA ALA A 105 -1.48 -5.61 -16.21
C ALA A 105 -1.49 -7.08 -16.70
N LYS A 106 -1.68 -8.07 -15.83
CA LYS A 106 -1.81 -9.46 -16.28
C LYS A 106 -3.17 -9.66 -16.95
N GLY A 107 -3.15 -10.28 -18.13
CA GLY A 107 -4.36 -10.64 -18.87
C GLY A 107 -5.27 -11.56 -18.05
N GLU A 108 -6.54 -11.64 -18.44
CA GLU A 108 -7.60 -12.35 -17.72
C GLU A 108 -7.28 -13.79 -17.33
N THR A 109 -6.57 -14.51 -18.19
CA THR A 109 -6.18 -15.92 -17.95
C THR A 109 -4.89 -16.08 -17.14
N ARG A 110 -4.22 -14.98 -16.77
CA ARG A 110 -2.92 -14.98 -16.09
C ARG A 110 -2.90 -14.14 -14.80
N ARG A 111 -3.99 -13.43 -14.50
CA ARG A 111 -4.18 -12.71 -13.23
C ARG A 111 -4.79 -13.64 -12.18
N ASN A 112 -4.69 -13.25 -10.92
CA ASN A 112 -5.33 -13.99 -9.84
C ASN A 112 -6.85 -13.85 -9.90
N LEU A 113 -7.57 -14.86 -9.39
CA LEU A 113 -8.97 -14.71 -9.04
C LEU A 113 -9.03 -13.96 -7.71
N GLU A 114 -9.59 -12.75 -7.73
CA GLU A 114 -9.62 -11.86 -6.57
C GLU A 114 -11.06 -11.41 -6.30
N LEU A 115 -11.40 -11.25 -5.03
CA LEU A 115 -12.66 -10.67 -4.57
C LEU A 115 -12.34 -9.50 -3.65
N GLY A 116 -13.13 -8.43 -3.75
CA GLY A 116 -13.05 -7.32 -2.82
C GLY A 116 -14.25 -6.42 -2.90
N ALA A 117 -14.42 -5.60 -1.87
CA ALA A 117 -15.37 -4.52 -1.81
C ALA A 117 -14.64 -3.20 -2.04
N VAL A 118 -15.25 -2.32 -2.84
CA VAL A 118 -14.84 -0.92 -3.00
C VAL A 118 -16.05 -0.05 -2.74
N GLY A 119 -15.88 1.01 -1.96
CA GLY A 119 -17.01 1.81 -1.52
C GLY A 119 -16.60 3.18 -1.00
N ARG A 120 -17.56 4.10 -1.02
CA ARG A 120 -17.49 5.42 -0.40
C ARG A 120 -18.46 5.57 0.78
N ASP A 121 -19.03 4.45 1.21
CA ASP A 121 -19.88 4.42 2.40
C ASP A 121 -19.05 4.86 3.62
N PRO A 122 -19.47 5.90 4.37
CA PRO A 122 -18.66 6.43 5.46
C PRO A 122 -18.35 5.42 6.56
N GLU A 123 -19.28 4.49 6.88
CA GLU A 123 -19.04 3.48 7.91
C GLU A 123 -18.00 2.46 7.45
N PHE A 124 -18.08 2.04 6.17
CA PHE A 124 -17.08 1.17 5.57
C PHE A 124 -15.68 1.81 5.56
N VAL A 125 -15.57 3.08 5.17
CA VAL A 125 -14.27 3.77 5.12
C VAL A 125 -13.70 3.98 6.52
N ALA A 126 -14.52 4.46 7.47
CA ALA A 126 -14.10 4.66 8.85
C ALA A 126 -13.67 3.35 9.54
N MET A 127 -14.31 2.22 9.21
CA MET A 127 -13.87 0.92 9.67
C MET A 127 -12.44 0.59 9.20
N LEU A 128 -12.13 0.83 7.91
CA LEU A 128 -10.80 0.57 7.38
C LEU A 128 -9.74 1.52 7.98
N GLU A 129 -10.06 2.81 8.10
CA GLU A 129 -9.18 3.80 8.73
C GLU A 129 -8.85 3.41 10.16
N ARG A 130 -9.85 3.02 10.96
CA ARG A 130 -9.64 2.59 12.34
C ARG A 130 -8.71 1.39 12.44
N GLU A 131 -8.87 0.39 11.58
CA GLU A 131 -7.97 -0.77 11.55
C GLU A 131 -6.54 -0.38 11.18
N PHE A 132 -6.39 0.45 10.14
CA PHE A 132 -5.09 0.97 9.71
C PHE A 132 -4.39 1.75 10.84
N ASP A 133 -5.09 2.72 11.44
CA ASP A 133 -4.55 3.58 12.49
C ASP A 133 -4.25 2.81 13.78
N THR A 134 -5.09 1.83 14.14
CA THR A 134 -4.84 0.97 15.30
C THR A 134 -3.48 0.28 15.19
N PHE A 135 -3.15 -0.22 14.00
CA PHE A 135 -1.82 -0.74 13.71
C PHE A 135 -0.76 0.37 13.70
N TRP A 136 -0.99 1.45 12.96
CA TRP A 136 -0.01 2.51 12.74
C TRP A 136 0.44 3.18 14.04
N MET A 137 -0.44 3.28 15.03
CA MET A 137 -0.14 3.81 16.36
C MET A 137 0.56 2.79 17.29
N GLY A 138 0.84 1.57 16.82
CA GLY A 138 1.54 0.53 17.57
C GLY A 138 0.67 -0.27 18.54
N THR A 139 -0.66 -0.17 18.47
CA THR A 139 -1.57 -0.86 19.42
C THR A 139 -1.39 -2.39 19.39
N HIS A 140 -1.06 -2.95 18.23
CA HIS A 140 -0.79 -4.38 18.08
C HIS A 140 0.59 -4.83 18.58
N CYS A 141 1.51 -3.90 18.90
CA CYS A 141 2.90 -4.18 19.26
C CYS A 141 3.10 -4.48 20.75
N ASP A 142 2.38 -3.81 21.64
CA ASP A 142 2.62 -3.84 23.10
C ASP A 142 2.72 -5.24 23.71
N ARG A 143 1.87 -6.17 23.24
CA ARG A 143 1.82 -7.57 23.70
C ARG A 143 2.09 -8.57 22.56
N CYS A 144 2.80 -8.14 21.51
CA CYS A 144 3.02 -8.98 20.34
C CYS A 144 3.97 -10.14 20.66
N GLY A 145 3.45 -11.37 20.60
CA GLY A 145 4.25 -12.60 20.79
C GLY A 145 5.16 -12.98 19.62
N ARG A 146 5.33 -12.11 18.62
CA ARG A 146 6.21 -12.31 17.45
C ARG A 146 7.34 -11.27 17.40
N ARG A 147 7.67 -10.67 18.55
CA ARG A 147 8.70 -9.62 18.67
C ARG A 147 10.09 -10.11 18.25
N ASP A 148 10.39 -11.39 18.50
CA ASP A 148 11.64 -12.07 18.13
C ASP A 148 11.92 -12.07 16.62
N ILE A 149 10.87 -12.06 15.79
CA ILE A 149 10.98 -12.01 14.32
C ILE A 149 10.48 -10.68 13.74
N CYS A 150 10.16 -9.70 14.59
CA CYS A 150 9.63 -8.40 14.14
C CYS A 150 10.79 -7.51 13.69
N PRO A 151 10.88 -7.17 12.40
CA PRO A 151 12.01 -6.38 11.90
C PRO A 151 11.94 -4.90 12.33
N ASP A 152 10.73 -4.41 12.66
CA ASP A 152 10.52 -3.00 12.97
C ASP A 152 9.35 -2.80 13.97
N PRO A 153 9.58 -2.98 15.29
CA PRO A 153 8.56 -2.77 16.30
C PRO A 153 8.30 -1.26 16.52
N ILE A 154 7.02 -0.85 16.44
CA ILE A 154 6.61 0.54 16.69
C ILE A 154 6.74 0.93 18.18
N ARG A 155 6.60 -0.04 19.09
CA ARG A 155 6.68 0.09 20.56
C ARG A 155 7.40 -1.08 21.20
#